data_AF-G8C3J1-F1
#
_entry.id   AF-G8C3J1-F1
#
_cell.length_a   1.000
_cell.length_b   1.000
_cell.length_c   1.000
_cell.angle_alpha   90.00
_cell.angle_beta   90.00
_cell.angle_gamma   90.00
#
_symmetry.space_group_name_H-M   'P 1'
#
loop_
_entity.id
_entity.type
_entity.pdbx_description
1 polymer ?
#
loop_
_entity_poly.entity_id
_entity_poly.type
_entity_poly.pdbx_seq_one_letter_code
_entity_poly.pdbx_strand_id
1 'polypeptide(L)'
;MSKQREIVASKLQEIKQDIDLSKEGVIDDNQSGMTVKNTFSEINREEKALEIQLEGKSKVEEALQQSKKYIGNYWSGKQKLEAYASKQSTSSSRRRKRSVEQNTSTILSKDERAALLEIYKIVEKLYKSRGALNPKLQTIAGEDAISLTLQSIPESKEFEKQLRQIDWTTQTEVKYTTVRPVGLGKKAKPDEWADWTKNPYSKFLESKDKFDELVNKLKTADSGLKTYLSRNRLNGLAALLRGPQAVRTAYSGRAQYDKQLGAARSDFANMVGLKLLIWMGQHGKQSLS
;
A
#
# COMPACT_ATOMS: atom_id res chain seq x y z
N MET A 1 -23.00 22.80 -32.55
CA MET A 1 -22.24 23.67 -31.62
C MET A 1 -22.52 25.18 -31.79
N SER A 2 -23.32 25.66 -32.77
CA SER A 2 -23.56 27.12 -32.91
C SER A 2 -24.69 27.67 -32.02
N LYS A 3 -25.74 26.89 -31.73
CA LYS A 3 -26.90 27.38 -30.93
C LYS A 3 -26.55 27.80 -29.49
N GLN A 4 -25.59 27.14 -28.83
CA GLN A 4 -25.18 27.53 -27.47
C GLN A 4 -24.35 28.83 -27.44
N ARG A 5 -23.61 29.15 -28.51
CA ARG A 5 -22.86 30.42 -28.60
C ARG A 5 -23.79 31.59 -28.90
N GLU A 6 -24.83 31.40 -29.70
CA GLU A 6 -25.86 32.42 -29.93
C GLU A 6 -26.63 32.76 -28.66
N ILE A 7 -27.01 31.76 -27.84
CA ILE A 7 -27.75 31.98 -26.58
C ILE A 7 -26.89 32.73 -25.53
N VAL A 8 -25.58 32.47 -25.50
CA VAL A 8 -24.66 33.18 -24.59
C VAL A 8 -24.38 34.60 -25.10
N ALA A 9 -24.27 34.80 -26.42
CA ALA A 9 -24.09 36.12 -27.01
C ALA A 9 -25.34 37.01 -26.88
N SER A 10 -26.54 36.44 -27.03
CA SER A 10 -27.79 37.19 -26.82
C SER A 10 -28.05 37.52 -25.35
N LYS A 11 -27.71 36.61 -24.41
CA LYS A 11 -27.74 36.93 -22.97
C LYS A 11 -26.72 38.00 -22.57
N LEU A 12 -25.54 38.04 -23.20
CA LEU A 12 -24.54 39.09 -22.97
C LEU A 12 -24.92 40.43 -23.63
N GLN A 13 -25.72 40.41 -24.69
CA GLN A 13 -26.27 41.62 -25.30
C GLN A 13 -27.47 42.19 -24.54
N GLU A 14 -28.31 41.35 -23.91
CA GLU A 14 -29.37 41.82 -23.01
C GLU A 14 -28.82 42.46 -21.72
N ILE A 15 -27.65 42.02 -21.23
CA ILE A 15 -26.95 42.64 -20.09
C ILE A 15 -26.27 43.97 -20.48
N LYS A 16 -26.19 44.29 -21.78
CA LYS A 16 -25.73 45.60 -22.30
C LYS A 16 -26.89 46.58 -22.54
N GLN A 17 -28.04 46.41 -21.90
CA GLN A 17 -28.97 47.52 -21.75
C GLN A 17 -28.35 48.56 -20.82
N ASP A 18 -27.98 49.68 -21.43
CA ASP A 18 -27.58 50.97 -20.87
C ASP A 18 -27.61 51.06 -19.34
N ILE A 19 -26.45 50.85 -18.72
CA ILE A 19 -26.14 51.57 -17.49
C ILE A 19 -25.87 53.01 -17.91
N ASP A 20 -26.95 53.76 -18.07
CA ASP A 20 -26.94 55.20 -18.26
C ASP A 20 -26.46 55.85 -16.96
N LEU A 21 -25.14 56.02 -16.83
CA LEU A 21 -24.49 56.71 -15.70
C LEU A 21 -24.82 58.21 -15.63
N SER A 22 -25.60 58.74 -16.58
CA SER A 22 -26.04 60.14 -16.61
C SER A 22 -27.40 60.37 -15.95
N LYS A 23 -28.09 59.30 -15.54
CA LYS A 23 -29.25 59.41 -14.66
C LYS A 23 -28.78 59.25 -13.22
N GLU A 24 -28.82 60.35 -12.48
CA GLU A 24 -28.93 60.34 -11.01
C GLU A 24 -30.25 59.68 -10.62
N GLY A 25 -30.35 58.37 -10.84
CA GLY A 25 -31.36 57.54 -10.21
C GLY A 25 -30.92 57.35 -8.78
N VAL A 26 -31.69 57.89 -7.84
CA VAL A 26 -31.53 57.64 -6.40
C VAL A 26 -31.47 56.12 -6.22
N ILE A 27 -30.28 55.59 -5.98
CA ILE A 27 -30.10 54.20 -5.63
C ILE A 27 -30.69 54.07 -4.23
N ASP A 28 -31.80 53.35 -4.11
CA ASP A 28 -32.43 53.07 -2.82
C ASP A 28 -31.36 52.43 -1.89
N ASP A 29 -31.10 53.05 -0.75
CA ASP A 29 -30.03 52.67 0.19
C ASP A 29 -30.09 51.17 0.57
N ASN A 30 -31.30 50.59 0.54
CA ASN A 30 -31.54 49.18 0.79
C ASN A 30 -30.95 48.26 -0.31
N GLN A 31 -31.02 48.64 -1.58
CA GLN A 31 -30.46 47.85 -2.69
C GLN A 31 -28.93 47.98 -2.76
N SER A 32 -28.39 49.16 -2.49
CA SER A 32 -26.95 49.38 -2.30
C SER A 32 -26.41 48.55 -1.13
N GLY A 33 -27.08 48.58 0.02
CA GLY A 33 -26.71 47.83 1.22
C GLY A 33 -26.76 46.31 1.03
N MET A 34 -27.77 45.79 0.32
CA MET A 34 -27.84 44.36 -0.05
C MET A 34 -26.73 43.95 -1.02
N THR A 35 -26.42 44.79 -2.01
CA THR A 35 -25.35 44.50 -2.99
C THR A 35 -23.98 44.51 -2.33
N VAL A 36 -23.70 45.49 -1.45
CA VAL A 36 -22.45 45.55 -0.67
C VAL A 36 -22.33 44.34 0.27
N LYS A 37 -23.40 43.97 0.98
CA LYS A 37 -23.42 42.80 1.87
C LYS A 37 -23.16 41.50 1.11
N ASN A 38 -23.77 41.33 -0.06
CA ASN A 38 -23.57 40.15 -0.91
C ASN A 38 -22.13 40.09 -1.43
N THR A 39 -21.59 41.20 -1.95
CA THR A 39 -20.19 41.28 -2.38
C THR A 39 -19.22 40.97 -1.23
N PHE A 40 -19.46 41.52 -0.04
CA PHE A 40 -18.62 41.24 1.13
C PHE A 40 -18.74 39.78 1.57
N SER A 41 -19.92 39.16 1.45
CA SER A 41 -20.10 37.73 1.76
C SER A 41 -19.38 36.81 0.77
N GLU A 42 -19.34 37.19 -0.52
CA GLU A 42 -18.60 36.46 -1.56
C GLU A 42 -17.09 36.61 -1.36
N ILE A 43 -16.59 37.81 -1.04
CA ILE A 43 -15.16 38.03 -0.69
C ILE A 43 -14.76 37.14 0.50
N ASN A 44 -15.56 37.12 1.57
CA ASN A 44 -15.27 36.28 2.74
C ASN A 44 -15.31 34.77 2.41
N ARG A 45 -16.17 34.34 1.49
CA ARG A 45 -16.21 32.94 1.04
C ARG A 45 -14.97 32.60 0.22
N GLU A 46 -14.58 33.48 -0.70
CA GLU A 46 -13.39 33.32 -1.53
C GLU A 46 -12.12 33.28 -0.66
N GLU A 47 -11.97 34.18 0.31
CA GLU A 47 -10.83 34.21 1.22
C GLU A 47 -10.70 32.90 2.00
N LYS A 48 -11.79 32.40 2.59
CA LYS A 48 -11.81 31.11 3.30
C LYS A 48 -11.51 29.93 2.36
N ALA A 49 -11.98 29.97 1.12
CA ALA A 49 -11.70 28.93 0.13
C ALA A 49 -10.21 28.94 -0.27
N LEU A 50 -9.62 30.12 -0.44
CA LEU A 50 -8.20 30.32 -0.72
C LEU A 50 -7.32 29.83 0.44
N GLU A 51 -7.70 30.13 1.70
CA GLU A 51 -6.99 29.62 2.88
C GLU A 51 -6.96 28.09 2.92
N ILE A 52 -8.11 27.44 2.68
CA ILE A 52 -8.18 25.98 2.61
C ILE A 52 -7.34 25.43 1.45
N GLN A 53 -7.35 26.10 0.30
CA GLN A 53 -6.53 25.70 -0.85
C GLN A 53 -5.03 25.79 -0.52
N LEU A 54 -4.59 26.85 0.15
CA LEU A 54 -3.20 27.04 0.59
C LEU A 54 -2.81 26.00 1.63
N GLU A 55 -3.67 25.76 2.63
CA GLU A 55 -3.47 24.72 3.65
C GLU A 55 -3.32 23.33 2.99
N GLY A 56 -4.22 23.00 2.05
CA GLY A 56 -4.18 21.75 1.29
C GLY A 56 -2.91 21.59 0.46
N LYS A 57 -2.49 22.63 -0.28
CA LYS A 57 -1.24 22.63 -1.06
C LYS A 57 -0.02 22.42 -0.17
N SER A 58 0.08 23.17 0.93
CA SER A 58 1.17 23.05 1.90
C SER A 58 1.28 21.62 2.45
N LYS A 59 0.15 20.99 2.83
CA LYS A 59 0.15 19.61 3.33
C LYS A 59 0.61 18.58 2.29
N VAL A 60 0.24 18.78 1.02
CA VAL A 60 0.69 17.92 -0.07
C VAL A 60 2.18 18.10 -0.35
N GLU A 61 2.67 19.34 -0.35
CA GLU A 61 4.10 19.64 -0.54
C GLU A 61 4.97 19.04 0.59
N GLU A 62 4.55 19.19 1.85
CA GLU A 62 5.20 18.54 3.01
C GLU A 62 5.28 17.02 2.82
N ALA A 63 4.18 16.39 2.40
CA ALA A 63 4.12 14.96 2.15
C ALA A 63 5.05 14.54 1.01
N LEU A 64 5.10 15.31 -0.09
CA LEU A 64 6.00 15.05 -1.21
C LEU A 64 7.46 15.14 -0.75
N GLN A 65 7.84 16.16 0.01
CA GLN A 65 9.20 16.30 0.54
C GLN A 65 9.59 15.13 1.45
N GLN A 66 8.69 14.70 2.35
CA GLN A 66 8.91 13.53 3.22
C GLN A 66 9.05 12.23 2.43
N SER A 67 8.31 12.10 1.31
CA SER A 67 8.30 10.88 0.50
C SER A 67 9.59 10.67 -0.32
N LYS A 68 10.34 11.73 -0.65
CA LYS A 68 11.51 11.68 -1.56
C LYS A 68 12.53 10.61 -1.18
N LYS A 69 12.81 10.43 0.11
CA LYS A 69 13.76 9.43 0.60
C LYS A 69 13.30 7.98 0.35
N TYR A 70 11.99 7.75 0.34
CA TYR A 70 11.40 6.42 0.30
C TYR A 70 10.89 6.02 -1.08
N ILE A 71 10.67 6.99 -1.97
CA ILE A 71 9.95 6.78 -3.23
C ILE A 71 10.60 5.74 -4.15
N GLY A 72 11.94 5.72 -4.25
CA GLY A 72 12.66 4.75 -5.10
C GLY A 72 12.46 3.30 -4.65
N ASN A 73 12.68 3.05 -3.35
CA ASN A 73 12.46 1.73 -2.76
C ASN A 73 10.97 1.34 -2.74
N TYR A 74 10.07 2.31 -2.57
CA TYR A 74 8.63 2.10 -2.67
C TYR A 74 8.23 1.60 -4.07
N TRP A 75 8.68 2.25 -5.14
CA TRP A 75 8.36 1.83 -6.51
C TRP A 75 8.91 0.45 -6.83
N SER A 76 10.17 0.17 -6.45
CA SER A 76 10.76 -1.17 -6.58
C SER A 76 9.94 -2.23 -5.85
N GLY A 77 9.58 -1.96 -4.59
CA GLY A 77 8.75 -2.87 -3.79
C GLY A 77 7.36 -3.08 -4.37
N LYS A 78 6.70 -2.00 -4.82
CA LYS A 78 5.39 -2.05 -5.48
C LYS A 78 5.43 -2.92 -6.73
N GLN A 79 6.43 -2.74 -7.60
CA GLN A 79 6.59 -3.54 -8.81
C GLN A 79 6.78 -5.04 -8.49
N LYS A 80 7.55 -5.38 -7.46
CA LYS A 80 7.71 -6.78 -6.99
C LYS A 80 6.40 -7.36 -6.48
N LEU A 81 5.61 -6.58 -5.74
CA LEU A 81 4.30 -6.98 -5.22
C LEU A 81 3.27 -7.17 -6.33
N GLU A 82 3.23 -6.31 -7.34
CA GLU A 82 2.36 -6.46 -8.50
C GLU A 82 2.73 -7.70 -9.32
N ALA A 83 4.02 -7.96 -9.52
CA ALA A 83 4.51 -9.19 -10.14
C ALA A 83 4.14 -10.43 -9.32
N TYR A 84 4.19 -10.34 -7.98
CA TYR A 84 3.76 -11.39 -7.08
C TYR A 84 2.26 -11.69 -7.20
N ALA A 85 1.41 -10.67 -7.11
CA ALA A 85 -0.04 -10.81 -7.25
C ALA A 85 -0.43 -11.41 -8.61
N SER A 86 0.24 -10.99 -9.68
CA SER A 86 0.02 -11.52 -11.03
C SER A 86 0.39 -13.00 -11.17
N LYS A 87 1.41 -13.48 -10.43
CA LYS A 87 1.78 -14.89 -10.38
C LYS A 87 0.76 -15.74 -9.63
N GLN A 88 0.16 -15.20 -8.56
CA GLN A 88 -0.89 -15.93 -7.83
C GLN A 88 -2.15 -16.09 -8.67
N SER A 89 -2.61 -15.04 -9.34
CA SER A 89 -3.85 -15.07 -10.16
C SER A 89 -3.74 -15.95 -11.41
N THR A 90 -2.53 -16.09 -11.99
CA THR A 90 -2.31 -16.89 -13.20
C THR A 90 -2.14 -18.39 -12.96
N SER A 91 -2.02 -18.84 -11.70
CA SER A 91 -1.84 -20.25 -11.35
C SER A 91 -3.06 -21.14 -11.66
N SER A 92 -4.25 -20.58 -11.94
CA SER A 92 -5.44 -21.35 -12.32
C SER A 92 -5.53 -21.69 -13.82
N SER A 93 -4.71 -21.07 -14.67
CA SER A 93 -4.71 -21.35 -16.11
C SER A 93 -3.65 -22.40 -16.46
N ARG A 94 -4.08 -23.66 -16.60
CA ARG A 94 -3.27 -24.85 -16.98
C ARG A 94 -2.49 -24.74 -18.31
N ARG A 95 -2.41 -23.57 -18.95
CA ARG A 95 -1.84 -23.42 -20.29
C ARG A 95 -0.94 -22.20 -20.42
N ARG A 96 0.27 -22.26 -19.86
CA ARG A 96 1.41 -21.51 -20.41
C ARG A 96 2.60 -22.41 -20.69
N LYS A 97 2.79 -22.63 -21.99
CA LYS A 97 3.98 -23.18 -22.63
C LYS A 97 5.20 -22.35 -22.23
N ARG A 98 6.29 -23.06 -21.88
CA ARG A 98 7.71 -22.68 -22.00
C ARG A 98 7.93 -21.25 -22.54
N SER A 99 7.93 -20.27 -21.66
CA SER A 99 8.46 -18.93 -21.96
C SER A 99 9.24 -18.47 -20.75
N VAL A 100 10.57 -18.48 -20.93
CA VAL A 100 11.62 -17.81 -20.16
C VAL A 100 11.29 -17.56 -18.68
N GLU A 101 11.95 -18.31 -17.81
CA GLU A 101 12.11 -18.00 -16.40
C GLU A 101 12.67 -16.59 -16.20
N GLN A 102 11.84 -15.55 -16.28
CA GLN A 102 12.10 -14.31 -15.56
C GLN A 102 11.77 -14.56 -14.09
N ASN A 103 12.66 -15.32 -13.47
CA ASN A 103 12.82 -15.42 -12.03
C ASN A 103 13.45 -14.13 -11.49
N THR A 104 12.85 -12.98 -11.78
CA THR A 104 13.07 -11.81 -10.94
C THR A 104 12.45 -12.13 -9.59
N SER A 105 13.31 -12.19 -8.58
CA SER A 105 12.94 -12.51 -7.22
C SER A 105 11.86 -11.52 -6.76
N THR A 106 10.66 -12.02 -6.51
CA THR A 106 9.56 -11.28 -5.89
C THR A 106 9.83 -11.06 -4.40
N ILE A 107 11.09 -11.06 -3.99
CA ILE A 107 11.51 -10.99 -2.59
C ILE A 107 11.70 -9.52 -2.25
N LEU A 108 10.88 -9.03 -1.33
CA LEU A 108 11.02 -7.68 -0.80
C LEU A 108 12.25 -7.56 0.09
N SER A 109 13.09 -6.56 -0.18
CA SER A 109 14.20 -6.20 0.68
C SER A 109 13.69 -5.55 1.97
N LYS A 110 14.57 -5.43 2.97
CA LYS A 110 14.27 -4.70 4.21
C LYS A 110 13.90 -3.24 3.92
N ASP A 111 14.65 -2.58 3.04
CA ASP A 111 14.46 -1.17 2.72
C ASP A 111 13.18 -0.93 1.91
N GLU A 112 12.81 -1.87 1.03
CA GLU A 112 11.52 -1.84 0.32
C GLU A 112 10.35 -1.97 1.29
N ARG A 113 10.44 -2.88 2.28
CA ARG A 113 9.41 -3.03 3.33
C ARG A 113 9.29 -1.81 4.22
N ALA A 114 10.42 -1.21 4.59
CA ALA A 114 10.44 0.03 5.36
C ALA A 114 9.83 1.18 4.55
N ALA A 115 10.19 1.32 3.27
CA ALA A 115 9.64 2.34 2.39
C ALA A 115 8.12 2.20 2.19
N LEU A 116 7.61 0.96 2.04
CA LEU A 116 6.16 0.69 1.97
C LEU A 116 5.43 1.19 3.23
N LEU A 117 5.99 0.92 4.42
CA LEU A 117 5.40 1.36 5.69
C LEU A 117 5.46 2.89 5.85
N GLU A 118 6.56 3.53 5.47
CA GLU A 118 6.70 4.99 5.59
C GLU A 118 5.79 5.73 4.60
N ILE A 119 5.68 5.25 3.36
CA ILE A 119 4.72 5.80 2.39
C ILE A 119 3.28 5.59 2.88
N TYR A 120 2.97 4.44 3.48
CA TYR A 120 1.66 4.22 4.12
C TYR A 120 1.34 5.29 5.16
N LYS A 121 2.26 5.59 6.07
CA LYS A 121 2.06 6.62 7.10
C LYS A 121 1.87 8.00 6.50
N ILE A 122 2.58 8.33 5.42
CA ILE A 122 2.41 9.60 4.70
C ILE A 122 1.02 9.67 4.09
N VAL A 123 0.56 8.58 3.46
CA VAL A 123 -0.79 8.47 2.90
C VAL A 123 -1.84 8.61 4.00
N GLU A 124 -1.69 7.92 5.13
CA GLU A 124 -2.58 8.05 6.30
C GLU A 124 -2.70 9.51 6.77
N LYS A 125 -1.57 10.24 6.87
CA LYS A 125 -1.59 11.68 7.22
C LYS A 125 -2.36 12.50 6.20
N LEU A 126 -2.20 12.24 4.90
CA LEU A 126 -2.97 12.93 3.85
C LEU A 126 -4.46 12.65 3.96
N TYR A 127 -4.86 11.41 4.26
CA TYR A 127 -6.26 11.07 4.51
C TYR A 127 -6.83 11.79 5.75
N LYS A 128 -6.05 11.88 6.82
CA LYS A 128 -6.43 12.66 8.03
C LYS A 128 -6.57 14.15 7.72
N SER A 129 -5.63 14.74 6.99
CA SER A 129 -5.72 16.13 6.54
C SER A 129 -6.94 16.37 5.65
N ARG A 130 -7.23 15.47 4.71
CA ARG A 130 -8.45 15.53 3.89
C ARG A 130 -9.71 15.47 4.76
N GLY A 131 -9.75 14.59 5.77
CA GLY A 131 -10.85 14.50 6.72
C GLY A 131 -11.06 15.78 7.54
N ALA A 132 -10.01 16.56 7.79
CA ALA A 132 -10.09 17.84 8.49
C ALA A 132 -10.47 19.02 7.56
N LEU A 133 -10.05 18.99 6.29
CA LEU A 133 -10.33 20.06 5.32
C LEU A 133 -11.71 19.94 4.67
N ASN A 134 -12.20 18.72 4.43
CA ASN A 134 -13.50 18.49 3.80
C ASN A 134 -14.68 19.17 4.53
N PRO A 135 -14.82 19.06 5.87
CA PRO A 135 -15.89 19.76 6.59
C PRO A 135 -15.80 21.28 6.44
N LYS A 136 -14.58 21.85 6.42
CA LYS A 136 -14.39 23.29 6.22
C LYS A 136 -14.92 23.74 4.86
N LEU A 137 -14.67 22.95 3.80
CA LEU A 137 -15.18 23.22 2.45
C LEU A 137 -16.71 23.17 2.39
N GLN A 138 -17.31 22.17 3.05
CA GLN A 138 -18.77 22.02 3.09
C GLN A 138 -19.45 23.18 3.79
N THR A 139 -18.87 23.66 4.91
CA THR A 139 -19.35 24.87 5.60
C THR A 139 -19.32 26.11 4.72
N ILE A 140 -18.33 26.24 3.82
CA ILE A 140 -18.26 27.38 2.87
C ILE A 140 -19.33 27.26 1.78
N ALA A 141 -19.54 26.05 1.26
CA ALA A 141 -20.53 25.78 0.21
C ALA A 141 -21.99 25.96 0.68
N GLY A 142 -22.23 26.00 2.00
CA GLY A 142 -23.58 26.08 2.56
C GLY A 142 -24.38 24.80 2.35
N GLU A 143 -23.70 23.70 2.00
CA GLU A 143 -24.28 22.37 1.91
C GLU A 143 -24.20 21.71 3.30
N ASP A 144 -25.26 20.99 3.69
CA ASP A 144 -25.19 20.09 4.85
C ASP A 144 -24.00 19.15 4.64
N ALA A 145 -23.18 18.97 5.68
CA ALA A 145 -21.95 18.21 5.59
C ALA A 145 -22.23 16.77 5.14
N ILE A 146 -22.17 16.52 3.82
CA ILE A 146 -22.27 15.18 3.27
C ILE A 146 -21.06 14.46 3.81
N SER A 147 -21.26 13.51 4.73
CA SER A 147 -20.19 12.63 5.17
C SER A 147 -19.72 11.87 3.95
N LEU A 148 -18.72 12.41 3.25
CA LEU A 148 -17.97 11.67 2.26
C LEU A 148 -17.43 10.49 3.03
N THR A 149 -17.97 9.30 2.75
CA THR A 149 -17.47 8.04 3.30
C THR A 149 -16.03 7.89 2.83
N LEU A 150 -15.12 8.49 3.59
CA LEU A 150 -13.71 8.24 3.49
C LEU A 150 -13.54 6.76 3.76
N GLN A 151 -12.96 6.06 2.80
CA GLN A 151 -12.58 4.67 3.00
C GLN A 151 -11.72 4.64 4.26
N SER A 152 -12.25 4.04 5.34
CA SER A 152 -11.56 3.99 6.62
C SER A 152 -10.31 3.15 6.43
N ILE A 153 -9.16 3.81 6.48
CA ILE A 153 -7.84 3.17 6.40
C ILE A 153 -7.39 2.95 7.85
N PRO A 154 -6.92 1.74 8.22
CA PRO A 154 -6.45 1.49 9.58
C PRO A 154 -5.32 2.43 9.98
N GLU A 155 -5.29 2.92 11.21
CA GLU A 155 -4.16 3.74 11.64
C GLU A 155 -2.89 2.90 11.74
N SER A 156 -1.72 3.44 11.39
CA SER A 156 -0.45 2.69 11.47
C SER A 156 -0.21 2.12 12.87
N LYS A 157 -0.62 2.87 13.90
CA LYS A 157 -0.52 2.48 15.32
C LYS A 157 -1.25 1.17 15.65
N GLU A 158 -2.32 0.83 14.94
CA GLU A 158 -3.12 -0.37 15.22
C GLU A 158 -2.42 -1.68 14.85
N PHE A 159 -1.52 -1.62 13.86
CA PHE A 159 -0.84 -2.80 13.33
C PHE A 159 0.69 -2.75 13.44
N GLU A 160 1.27 -1.62 13.87
CA GLU A 160 2.71 -1.46 14.09
C GLU A 160 3.28 -2.48 15.10
N LYS A 161 2.53 -2.81 16.15
CA LYS A 161 2.95 -3.82 17.14
C LYS A 161 3.11 -5.18 16.47
N GLN A 162 2.20 -5.56 15.60
CA GLN A 162 2.17 -6.82 14.86
C GLN A 162 3.33 -6.86 13.86
N LEU A 163 3.58 -5.75 13.14
CA LEU A 163 4.75 -5.63 12.25
C LEU A 163 6.08 -5.78 12.99
N ARG A 164 6.18 -5.26 14.22
CA ARG A 164 7.37 -5.46 15.08
C ARG A 164 7.50 -6.90 15.54
N GLN A 165 6.40 -7.56 15.93
CA GLN A 165 6.43 -8.97 16.35
C GLN A 165 6.96 -9.91 15.27
N ILE A 166 6.66 -9.61 14.00
CA ILE A 166 7.13 -10.41 12.86
C ILE A 166 8.47 -9.93 12.28
N ASP A 167 9.11 -8.91 12.87
CA ASP A 167 10.33 -8.28 12.36
C ASP A 167 10.22 -7.78 10.91
N TRP A 168 9.07 -7.19 10.57
CA TRP A 168 8.72 -6.80 9.21
C TRP A 168 9.69 -5.81 8.57
N THR A 169 10.26 -4.88 9.34
CA THR A 169 11.16 -3.84 8.82
C THR A 169 12.57 -3.93 9.41
N THR A 170 12.82 -4.84 10.35
CA THR A 170 14.05 -4.89 11.15
C THR A 170 15.03 -5.94 10.64
N GLN A 171 14.53 -7.13 10.28
CA GLN A 171 15.32 -8.28 9.85
C GLN A 171 15.24 -8.50 8.34
N THR A 172 16.22 -9.20 7.76
CA THR A 172 16.23 -9.56 6.34
C THR A 172 15.08 -10.51 5.98
N GLU A 173 14.71 -11.40 6.89
CA GLU A 173 13.58 -12.33 6.75
C GLU A 173 12.54 -12.07 7.83
N VAL A 174 11.27 -12.28 7.48
CA VAL A 174 10.15 -12.12 8.41
C VAL A 174 10.00 -13.37 9.27
N LYS A 175 9.68 -13.20 10.55
CA LYS A 175 9.32 -14.32 11.41
C LYS A 175 7.94 -14.84 11.06
N TYR A 176 7.78 -16.16 11.00
CA TYR A 176 6.51 -16.86 10.74
C TYR A 176 6.10 -17.81 11.87
N THR A 177 6.93 -17.98 12.90
CA THR A 177 6.67 -18.81 14.08
C THR A 177 7.38 -18.23 15.30
N THR A 178 6.84 -18.47 16.51
CA THR A 178 7.56 -18.16 17.77
C THR A 178 8.43 -19.32 18.24
N VAL A 179 8.33 -20.50 17.61
CA VAL A 179 9.10 -21.69 17.97
C VAL A 179 10.57 -21.43 17.70
N ARG A 180 11.39 -21.46 18.76
CA ARG A 180 12.84 -21.43 18.65
C ARG A 180 13.37 -22.85 18.45
N PRO A 181 14.42 -23.04 17.62
CA PRO A 181 15.11 -24.32 17.58
C PRO A 181 15.67 -24.61 18.97
N VAL A 182 15.20 -25.70 19.58
CA VAL A 182 15.64 -26.08 20.92
C VAL A 182 16.81 -27.06 20.83
N GLY A 183 17.78 -26.91 21.72
CA GLY A 183 18.86 -27.89 21.88
C GLY A 183 18.32 -29.28 22.27
N LEU A 184 19.11 -30.31 21.99
CA LEU A 184 18.81 -31.70 22.35
C LEU A 184 18.31 -31.84 23.80
N GLY A 185 17.20 -32.54 24.00
CA GLY A 185 16.63 -32.85 25.32
C GLY A 185 15.63 -31.85 25.90
N LYS A 186 15.38 -30.70 25.24
CA LYS A 186 14.42 -29.71 25.73
C LYS A 186 13.14 -29.71 24.88
N LYS A 187 11.98 -29.67 25.56
CA LYS A 187 10.67 -29.55 24.89
C LYS A 187 10.55 -28.18 24.20
N ALA A 188 10.11 -28.19 22.94
CA ALA A 188 9.73 -26.97 22.24
C ALA A 188 8.59 -26.28 22.99
N LYS A 189 8.75 -24.96 23.18
CA LYS A 189 7.61 -24.15 23.57
C LYS A 189 6.57 -24.20 22.45
N PRO A 190 5.27 -24.31 22.77
CA PRO A 190 4.23 -24.30 21.76
C PRO A 190 4.26 -22.99 20.98
N ASP A 191 3.90 -23.06 19.70
CA ASP A 191 3.82 -21.88 18.84
C ASP A 191 2.66 -20.99 19.30
N GLU A 192 2.98 -19.84 19.85
CA GLU A 192 2.00 -18.85 20.31
C GLU A 192 1.16 -18.30 19.14
N TRP A 193 1.67 -18.38 17.92
CA TRP A 193 0.97 -17.91 16.72
C TRP A 193 0.02 -18.97 16.11
N ALA A 194 -0.06 -20.17 16.69
CA ALA A 194 -1.07 -21.16 16.31
C ALA A 194 -2.50 -20.73 16.71
N ASP A 195 -2.62 -19.89 17.74
CA ASP A 195 -3.86 -19.22 18.12
C ASP A 195 -4.07 -18.00 17.20
N TRP A 196 -5.05 -18.09 16.30
CA TRP A 196 -5.30 -17.08 15.28
C TRP A 196 -5.62 -15.70 15.86
N THR A 197 -6.28 -15.67 17.02
CA THR A 197 -6.67 -14.41 17.68
C THR A 197 -5.48 -13.61 18.18
N LYS A 198 -4.36 -14.28 18.46
CA LYS A 198 -3.10 -13.68 18.93
C LYS A 198 -2.04 -13.59 17.82
N ASN A 199 -2.30 -14.19 16.67
CA ASN A 199 -1.36 -14.24 15.57
C ASN A 199 -1.23 -12.83 14.94
N PRO A 200 -0.01 -12.27 14.83
CA PRO A 200 0.19 -10.95 14.23
C PRO A 200 -0.25 -10.86 12.77
N TYR A 201 -0.29 -11.99 12.05
CA TYR A 201 -0.75 -12.06 10.66
C TYR A 201 -2.26 -11.92 10.50
N SER A 202 -3.04 -12.04 11.58
CA SER A 202 -4.51 -11.89 11.54
C SER A 202 -5.00 -10.53 11.05
N LYS A 203 -4.16 -9.49 11.14
CA LYS A 203 -4.45 -8.16 10.60
C LYS A 203 -4.20 -8.05 9.10
N PHE A 204 -3.37 -8.93 8.54
CA PHE A 204 -2.88 -8.83 7.17
C PHE A 204 -3.47 -9.88 6.24
N LEU A 205 -3.69 -11.09 6.75
CA LEU A 205 -4.29 -12.20 6.02
C LEU A 205 -5.79 -12.28 6.31
N GLU A 206 -6.54 -12.85 5.37
CA GLU A 206 -8.01 -12.94 5.49
C GLU A 206 -8.48 -14.03 6.45
N SER A 207 -7.72 -15.13 6.53
CA SER A 207 -8.11 -16.30 7.33
C SER A 207 -6.89 -17.03 7.89
N LYS A 208 -7.16 -17.85 8.92
CA LYS A 208 -6.18 -18.79 9.47
C LYS A 208 -5.72 -19.78 8.40
N ASP A 209 -6.61 -20.25 7.54
CA ASP A 209 -6.29 -21.24 6.51
C ASP A 209 -5.21 -20.74 5.55
N LYS A 210 -5.23 -19.45 5.18
CA LYS A 210 -4.17 -18.84 4.36
C LYS A 210 -2.83 -18.80 5.08
N PHE A 211 -2.84 -18.52 6.38
CA PHE A 211 -1.63 -18.60 7.19
C PHE A 211 -1.09 -20.03 7.24
N ASP A 212 -1.95 -21.02 7.50
CA ASP A 212 -1.57 -22.42 7.58
C ASP A 212 -1.05 -22.95 6.22
N GLU A 213 -1.63 -22.50 5.10
CA GLU A 213 -1.12 -22.80 3.74
C GLU A 213 0.31 -22.28 3.55
N LEU A 214 0.59 -21.04 3.93
CA LEU A 214 1.93 -20.45 3.84
C LEU A 214 2.93 -21.21 4.72
N VAL A 215 2.54 -21.56 5.95
CA VAL A 215 3.36 -22.36 6.87
C VAL A 215 3.65 -23.75 6.28
N ASN A 216 2.64 -24.40 5.71
CA ASN A 216 2.78 -25.72 5.09
C ASN A 216 3.68 -25.68 3.84
N LYS A 217 3.52 -24.67 2.99
CA LYS A 217 4.39 -24.44 1.82
C LYS A 217 5.85 -24.27 2.26
N LEU A 218 6.09 -23.51 3.32
CA LEU A 218 7.41 -23.30 3.87
C LEU A 218 8.01 -24.58 4.47
N LYS A 219 7.22 -25.35 5.25
CA LYS A 219 7.63 -26.64 5.82
C LYS A 219 7.99 -27.64 4.72
N THR A 220 7.20 -27.70 3.64
CA THR A 220 7.48 -28.56 2.50
C THR A 220 8.77 -28.16 1.79
N ALA A 221 9.02 -26.87 1.58
CA ALA A 221 10.27 -26.38 0.98
C ALA A 221 11.50 -26.70 1.87
N ASP A 222 11.39 -26.48 3.18
CA ASP A 222 12.46 -26.79 4.15
C ASP A 222 12.74 -28.30 4.23
N SER A 223 11.69 -29.12 4.27
CA SER A 223 11.79 -30.59 4.23
C SER A 223 12.42 -31.07 2.94
N GLY A 224 12.06 -30.47 1.80
CA GLY A 224 12.65 -30.74 0.49
C GLY A 224 14.16 -30.50 0.48
N LEU A 225 14.59 -29.34 1.00
CA LEU A 225 16.02 -29.01 1.14
C LEU A 225 16.75 -29.99 2.06
N LYS A 226 16.18 -30.28 3.25
CA LYS A 226 16.76 -31.25 4.20
C LYS A 226 16.89 -32.65 3.61
N THR A 227 15.86 -33.11 2.91
CA THR A 227 15.84 -34.40 2.22
C THR A 227 16.90 -34.45 1.14
N TYR A 228 17.00 -33.42 0.29
CA TYR A 228 18.03 -33.30 -0.73
C TYR A 228 19.45 -33.36 -0.14
N LEU A 229 19.70 -32.57 0.92
CA LEU A 229 20.99 -32.58 1.61
C LEU A 229 21.28 -33.97 2.18
N SER A 230 20.31 -34.60 2.86
CA SER A 230 20.49 -35.93 3.46
C SER A 230 20.82 -37.02 2.43
N ARG A 231 20.14 -37.03 1.27
CA ARG A 231 20.38 -38.00 0.19
C ARG A 231 21.76 -37.84 -0.43
N ASN A 232 22.23 -36.60 -0.54
CA ASN A 232 23.53 -36.30 -1.14
C ASN A 232 24.69 -36.26 -0.14
N ARG A 233 24.47 -36.55 1.15
CA ARG A 233 25.53 -36.57 2.17
C ARG A 233 26.64 -37.57 1.85
N LEU A 234 26.28 -38.81 1.54
CA LEU A 234 27.26 -39.87 1.24
C LEU A 234 28.04 -39.55 -0.04
N ASN A 235 27.33 -39.12 -1.09
CA ASN A 235 27.95 -38.67 -2.34
C ASN A 235 28.86 -37.45 -2.12
N GLY A 236 28.46 -36.52 -1.26
CA GLY A 236 29.25 -35.35 -0.88
C GLY A 236 30.51 -35.72 -0.09
N LEU A 237 30.42 -36.68 0.83
CA LEU A 237 31.56 -37.21 1.58
C LEU A 237 32.55 -37.92 0.65
N ALA A 238 32.05 -38.77 -0.27
CA ALA A 238 32.89 -39.41 -1.28
C ALA A 238 33.52 -38.38 -2.24
N ALA A 239 32.81 -37.30 -2.55
CA ALA A 239 33.29 -36.23 -3.41
C ALA A 239 34.40 -35.37 -2.77
N LEU A 240 34.43 -35.23 -1.44
CA LEU A 240 35.51 -34.50 -0.74
C LEU A 240 36.89 -35.10 -1.05
N LEU A 241 36.97 -36.43 -1.19
CA LEU A 241 38.21 -37.14 -1.54
C LEU A 241 38.67 -36.88 -2.98
N ARG A 242 37.77 -36.43 -3.86
CA ARG A 242 38.05 -36.15 -5.29
C ARG A 242 38.25 -34.66 -5.58
N GLY A 243 38.14 -33.80 -4.56
CA GLY A 243 38.41 -32.37 -4.65
C GLY A 243 37.19 -31.46 -4.86
N PRO A 244 37.39 -30.13 -4.88
CA PRO A 244 36.32 -29.13 -4.76
C PRO A 244 35.28 -29.14 -5.90
N GLN A 245 35.69 -29.48 -7.12
CA GLN A 245 34.78 -29.55 -8.27
C GLN A 245 33.79 -30.71 -8.13
N ALA A 246 34.22 -31.85 -7.60
CA ALA A 246 33.34 -33.00 -7.35
C ALA A 246 32.30 -32.70 -6.25
N VAL A 247 32.65 -31.89 -5.25
CA VAL A 247 31.70 -31.44 -4.23
C VAL A 247 30.64 -30.53 -4.84
N ARG A 248 31.03 -29.61 -5.75
CA ARG A 248 30.08 -28.74 -6.46
C ARG A 248 29.09 -29.54 -7.30
N THR A 249 29.52 -30.58 -7.99
CA THR A 249 28.61 -31.43 -8.78
C THR A 249 27.67 -32.24 -7.90
N ALA A 250 28.18 -32.81 -6.80
CA ALA A 250 27.38 -33.55 -5.81
C ALA A 250 26.26 -32.71 -5.18
N TYR A 251 26.44 -31.38 -5.09
CA TYR A 251 25.44 -30.44 -4.56
C TYR A 251 24.87 -29.48 -5.61
N SER A 252 25.02 -29.74 -6.90
CA SER A 252 24.61 -28.85 -8.00
C SER A 252 23.14 -28.41 -7.96
N GLY A 253 22.23 -29.29 -7.51
CA GLY A 253 20.80 -28.98 -7.38
C GLY A 253 20.42 -28.12 -6.17
N ARG A 254 21.36 -27.80 -5.27
CA ARG A 254 21.07 -27.09 -4.00
C ARG A 254 20.42 -25.72 -4.23
N ALA A 255 20.91 -24.98 -5.23
CA ALA A 255 20.44 -23.62 -5.52
C ALA A 255 18.93 -23.56 -5.82
N GLN A 256 18.36 -24.62 -6.42
CA GLN A 256 16.93 -24.70 -6.68
C GLN A 256 16.12 -24.81 -5.37
N TYR A 257 16.56 -25.64 -4.43
CA TYR A 257 15.90 -25.81 -3.14
C TYR A 257 16.04 -24.56 -2.26
N ASP A 258 17.23 -23.95 -2.24
CA ASP A 258 17.46 -22.68 -1.53
C ASP A 258 16.55 -21.57 -2.09
N LYS A 259 16.35 -21.52 -3.41
CA LYS A 259 15.43 -20.58 -4.06
C LYS A 259 13.96 -20.84 -3.72
N GLN A 260 13.53 -22.10 -3.70
CA GLN A 260 12.16 -22.47 -3.29
C GLN A 260 11.89 -22.09 -1.83
N LEU A 261 12.87 -22.35 -0.96
CA LEU A 261 12.80 -21.97 0.45
C LEU A 261 12.73 -20.44 0.61
N GLY A 262 13.60 -19.70 -0.10
CA GLY A 262 13.58 -18.24 -0.10
C GLY A 262 12.26 -17.66 -0.63
N ALA A 263 11.69 -18.25 -1.68
CA ALA A 263 10.39 -17.85 -2.21
C ALA A 263 9.26 -18.09 -1.19
N ALA A 264 9.21 -19.26 -0.57
CA ALA A 264 8.21 -19.57 0.46
C ALA A 264 8.33 -18.65 1.68
N ARG A 265 9.55 -18.27 2.09
CA ARG A 265 9.75 -17.26 3.15
C ARG A 265 9.25 -15.88 2.72
N SER A 266 9.46 -15.51 1.47
CA SER A 266 9.04 -14.22 0.94
C SER A 266 7.52 -14.09 0.78
N ASP A 267 6.77 -15.20 0.73
CA ASP A 267 5.31 -15.14 0.60
C ASP A 267 4.65 -14.43 1.79
N PHE A 268 5.10 -14.72 3.02
CA PHE A 268 4.66 -13.99 4.23
C PHE A 268 4.90 -12.50 4.08
N ALA A 269 6.05 -12.14 3.52
CA ALA A 269 6.40 -10.76 3.32
C ALA A 269 5.47 -10.09 2.31
N ASN A 270 5.32 -10.72 1.16
CA ASN A 270 4.55 -10.16 0.07
C ASN A 270 3.08 -9.99 0.44
N MET A 271 2.50 -10.90 1.22
CA MET A 271 1.13 -10.78 1.70
C MET A 271 0.91 -9.55 2.60
N VAL A 272 1.84 -9.28 3.53
CA VAL A 272 1.79 -8.07 4.37
C VAL A 272 1.93 -6.83 3.49
N GLY A 273 2.89 -6.83 2.55
CA GLY A 273 3.10 -5.73 1.61
C GLY A 273 1.86 -5.46 0.72
N LEU A 274 1.22 -6.50 0.19
CA LEU A 274 -0.01 -6.39 -0.59
C LEU A 274 -1.14 -5.79 0.23
N LYS A 275 -1.29 -6.20 1.50
CA LYS A 275 -2.31 -5.62 2.37
C LYS A 275 -2.12 -4.11 2.56
N LEU A 276 -0.88 -3.66 2.76
CA LEU A 276 -0.57 -2.23 2.85
C LEU A 276 -0.94 -1.50 1.55
N LEU A 277 -0.65 -2.06 0.37
CA LEU A 277 -1.05 -1.48 -0.91
C LEU A 277 -2.58 -1.38 -1.06
N ILE A 278 -3.31 -2.40 -0.62
CA ILE A 278 -4.78 -2.42 -0.65
C ILE A 278 -5.36 -1.33 0.25
N TRP A 279 -4.83 -1.16 1.46
CA TRP A 279 -5.25 -0.09 2.36
C TRP A 279 -4.95 1.30 1.78
N MET A 280 -3.85 1.47 1.04
CA MET A 280 -3.58 2.72 0.31
C MET A 280 -4.43 2.93 -0.95
N GLY A 281 -5.28 1.96 -1.32
CA GLY A 281 -6.05 2.00 -2.58
C GLY A 281 -5.19 1.82 -3.84
N GLN A 282 -3.97 1.31 -3.68
CA GLN A 282 -3.00 1.09 -4.77
C GLN A 282 -3.09 -0.31 -5.39
N HIS A 283 -3.95 -1.17 -4.86
CA HIS A 283 -4.18 -2.53 -5.34
C HIS A 283 -5.63 -2.97 -5.07
N GLY A 284 -6.21 -3.73 -5.99
CA GLY A 284 -7.62 -4.16 -5.89
C GLY A 284 -7.87 -5.16 -4.76
N LYS A 285 -9.05 -5.10 -4.10
CA LYS A 285 -9.41 -6.01 -3.00
C LYS A 285 -9.54 -7.49 -3.40
N GLN A 286 -9.73 -7.77 -4.69
CA GLN A 286 -9.99 -9.13 -5.22
C GLN A 286 -8.74 -10.03 -5.29
N SER A 287 -7.53 -9.52 -5.02
CA SER A 287 -6.30 -10.31 -5.15
C SER A 287 -5.91 -11.06 -3.88
N LEU A 288 -6.59 -10.80 -2.76
CA LEU A 288 -6.35 -11.51 -1.52
C LEU A 288 -7.29 -12.69 -1.30
N SER A 289 -8.36 -12.86 -2.10
CA SER A 289 -9.40 -13.91 -1.96
C SER A 289 -8.97 -15.26 -2.50
#